data_AF-L7VBL0-F1
#
_entry.id   AF-L7VBL0-F1
#
_cell.length_a   1.000
_cell.length_b   1.000
_cell.length_c   1.000
_cell.angle_alpha   90.00
_cell.angle_beta   90.00
_cell.angle_gamma   90.00
#
_symmetry.space_group_name_H-M   'P 1'
#
loop_
_entity.id
_entity.type
_entity.pdbx_description
1 polymer ?
#
loop_
_entity_poly.entity_id
_entity_poly.type
_entity_poly.pdbx_seq_one_letter_code
_entity_poly.pdbx_strand_id
1 'polypeptide(L)'
;MRQANVLGTDDRLVSVLRQRVTALGVSRFDDGLGVLVVAIGSSNAAVNSHTAQIGPKLAEGTRWAAVATAFATHPPAALAEAVSRLRRRGAHRVVVAPWFLAHGRLPDRVQRFAADTGLAMAAPLGAHRLVAETVLDRFAQATAGRVAA
;
A
#
# COMPACT_ATOMS: atom_id res chain seq x y z
N MET A 1 -1.32 -3.02 -30.65
CA MET A 1 -1.24 -2.34 -29.35
C MET A 1 -0.34 -3.16 -28.44
N ARG A 2 0.63 -2.56 -27.73
CA ARG A 2 1.45 -3.25 -26.71
C ARG A 2 0.99 -2.83 -25.32
N GLN A 3 1.05 -3.73 -24.36
CA GLN A 3 0.70 -3.48 -22.97
C GLN A 3 1.86 -3.92 -22.07
N ALA A 4 2.28 -3.05 -21.16
CA ALA A 4 3.28 -3.38 -20.16
C ALA A 4 2.65 -4.19 -19.00
N ASN A 5 3.49 -4.89 -18.25
CA ASN A 5 3.07 -5.49 -16.98
C ASN A 5 2.64 -4.39 -15.99
N VAL A 6 1.76 -4.77 -15.05
CA VAL A 6 1.38 -3.88 -13.94
C VAL A 6 2.61 -3.44 -13.13
N LEU A 7 2.51 -2.32 -12.42
CA LEU A 7 3.59 -1.85 -11.55
C LEU A 7 3.88 -2.85 -10.41
N GLY A 8 2.88 -3.65 -10.02
CA GLY A 8 3.05 -4.76 -9.09
C GLY A 8 3.48 -4.29 -7.70
N THR A 9 4.18 -5.16 -6.98
CA THR A 9 4.72 -4.93 -5.63
C THR A 9 6.21 -4.56 -5.67
N ASP A 10 6.60 -3.74 -6.66
CA ASP A 10 7.98 -3.27 -6.86
C ASP A 10 8.51 -2.60 -5.58
N ASP A 11 9.73 -2.96 -5.18
CA ASP A 11 10.31 -2.54 -3.90
C ASP A 11 10.50 -1.02 -3.82
N ARG A 12 10.65 -0.35 -4.97
CA ARG A 12 10.64 1.12 -5.04
C ARG A 12 9.32 1.70 -4.60
N LEU A 13 8.19 1.10 -4.99
CA LEU A 13 6.87 1.56 -4.57
C LEU A 13 6.63 1.29 -3.07
N VAL A 14 7.13 0.17 -2.56
CA VAL A 14 7.10 -0.13 -1.11
C VAL A 14 7.96 0.88 -0.34
N SER A 15 9.12 1.28 -0.88
CA SER A 15 9.94 2.35 -0.33
C SER A 15 9.19 3.69 -0.26
N VAL A 16 8.48 4.07 -1.33
CA VAL A 16 7.61 5.26 -1.33
C VAL A 16 6.53 5.14 -0.26
N LEU A 17 5.83 4.00 -0.18
CA LEU A 17 4.80 3.80 0.83
C LEU A 17 5.36 3.95 2.26
N ARG A 18 6.56 3.42 2.52
CA ARG A 18 7.24 3.59 3.81
C ARG A 18 7.54 5.06 4.11
N GLN A 19 8.02 5.82 3.13
CA GLN A 19 8.24 7.26 3.27
C GLN A 19 6.95 8.01 3.58
N ARG A 20 5.85 7.65 2.89
CA ARG A 20 4.52 8.24 3.15
C ARG A 20 4.04 7.97 4.57
N VAL A 21 4.22 6.74 5.07
CA VAL A 21 3.90 6.40 6.46
C VAL A 21 4.74 7.24 7.43
N THR A 22 6.06 7.28 7.27
CA THR A 22 6.94 8.04 8.17
C THR A 22 6.71 9.55 8.12
N ALA A 23 6.20 10.08 7.01
CA ALA A 23 5.82 11.50 6.89
C ALA A 23 4.65 11.90 7.81
N LEU A 24 3.93 10.93 8.40
CA LEU A 24 2.96 11.17 9.48
C LEU A 24 3.61 11.45 10.85
N GLY A 25 4.94 11.57 10.91
CA GLY A 25 5.69 11.77 12.15
C GLY A 25 5.84 10.49 12.98
N VAL A 26 5.64 9.31 12.39
CA VAL A 26 5.86 8.02 13.06
C VAL A 26 7.27 7.50 12.80
N SER A 27 7.87 6.90 13.82
CA SER A 27 9.19 6.27 13.71
C SER A 27 9.10 4.90 13.04
N ARG A 28 10.14 4.52 12.29
CA ARG A 28 10.31 3.14 11.80
C ARG A 28 10.62 2.16 12.94
N PHE A 29 11.00 2.65 14.10
CA PHE A 29 11.37 1.85 15.26
C PHE A 29 10.31 1.88 16.38
N ASP A 30 9.12 2.40 16.10
CA ASP A 30 7.97 2.38 17.02
C ASP A 30 7.38 0.96 17.08
N ASP A 31 7.55 0.29 18.21
CA ASP A 31 7.09 -1.08 18.46
C ASP A 31 5.63 -1.19 18.89
N GLY A 32 4.94 -0.05 19.05
CA GLY A 32 3.49 0.03 19.24
C GLY A 32 2.71 0.36 17.97
N LEU A 33 3.39 0.58 16.83
CA LEU A 33 2.74 0.98 15.58
C LEU A 33 2.18 -0.20 14.78
N GLY A 34 0.91 -0.13 14.43
CA GLY A 34 0.25 -0.93 13.41
C GLY A 34 0.07 -0.16 12.11
N VAL A 35 0.35 -0.78 10.97
CA VAL A 35 0.11 -0.18 9.65
C VAL A 35 -0.92 -0.99 8.87
N LEU A 36 -2.04 -0.35 8.53
CA LEU A 36 -3.04 -0.90 7.63
C LEU A 36 -2.74 -0.45 6.20
N VAL A 37 -2.18 -1.33 5.39
CA VAL A 37 -2.06 -1.12 3.95
C VAL A 37 -3.43 -1.33 3.32
N VAL A 38 -3.93 -0.35 2.57
CA VAL A 38 -5.21 -0.49 1.85
C VAL A 38 -4.96 -0.40 0.35
N ALA A 39 -5.23 -1.49 -0.36
CA ALA A 39 -5.13 -1.57 -1.82
C ALA A 39 -6.53 -1.58 -2.46
N ILE A 40 -6.60 -1.50 -3.80
CA ILE A 40 -7.88 -1.50 -4.53
C ILE A 40 -8.68 -2.78 -4.23
N GLY A 41 -8.07 -3.94 -4.44
CA GLY A 41 -8.74 -5.25 -4.37
C GLY A 41 -9.29 -5.69 -5.72
N SER A 42 -9.18 -6.98 -5.99
CA SER A 42 -9.60 -7.64 -7.22
C SER A 42 -10.65 -8.70 -6.90
N SER A 43 -11.51 -9.01 -7.87
CA SER A 43 -12.33 -10.23 -7.83
C SER A 43 -11.49 -11.51 -7.94
N ASN A 44 -10.26 -11.41 -8.44
CA ASN A 44 -9.32 -12.52 -8.49
C ASN A 44 -8.55 -12.63 -7.17
N ALA A 45 -8.82 -13.70 -6.41
CA ALA A 45 -8.17 -13.97 -5.14
C ALA A 45 -6.64 -14.09 -5.24
N ALA A 46 -6.10 -14.62 -6.33
CA ALA A 46 -4.65 -14.73 -6.52
C ALA A 46 -3.97 -13.35 -6.62
N VAL A 47 -4.64 -12.37 -7.25
CA VAL A 47 -4.17 -10.99 -7.31
C VAL A 47 -4.15 -10.36 -5.92
N ASN A 48 -5.19 -10.61 -5.12
CA ASN A 48 -5.25 -10.14 -3.74
C ASN A 48 -4.16 -10.79 -2.88
N SER A 49 -3.95 -12.10 -2.99
CA SER A 49 -2.87 -12.82 -2.29
C SER A 49 -1.48 -12.29 -2.65
N HIS A 50 -1.25 -11.96 -3.93
CA HIS A 50 0.01 -11.33 -4.35
C HIS A 50 0.14 -9.91 -3.78
N THR A 51 -0.94 -9.11 -3.84
CA THR A 51 -0.95 -7.75 -3.27
C THR A 51 -0.76 -7.75 -1.75
N ALA A 52 -1.23 -8.79 -1.05
CA ALA A 52 -1.06 -8.93 0.39
C ALA A 52 0.42 -8.98 0.81
N GLN A 53 1.33 -9.38 -0.09
CA GLN A 53 2.78 -9.41 0.15
C GLN A 53 3.40 -8.02 0.37
N ILE A 54 2.68 -6.93 0.05
CA ILE A 54 3.12 -5.58 0.40
C ILE A 54 3.29 -5.43 1.92
N GLY A 55 2.43 -6.09 2.72
CA GLY A 55 2.48 -5.99 4.18
C GLY A 55 3.82 -6.45 4.77
N PRO A 56 4.24 -7.70 4.52
CA PRO A 56 5.57 -8.19 4.92
C PRO A 56 6.71 -7.32 4.39
N LYS A 57 6.73 -6.99 3.08
CA LYS A 57 7.77 -6.14 2.49
C LYS A 57 7.88 -4.76 3.14
N LEU A 58 6.74 -4.18 3.53
CA LEU A 58 6.71 -2.88 4.19
C LEU A 58 7.28 -2.96 5.61
N ALA A 59 7.00 -4.06 6.32
CA ALA A 59 7.48 -4.32 7.68
C ALA A 59 9.00 -4.59 7.74
N GLU A 60 9.61 -5.05 6.66
CA GLU A 60 11.06 -5.27 6.61
C GLU A 60 11.84 -4.02 7.04
N GLY A 61 12.79 -4.22 7.96
CA GLY A 61 13.63 -3.16 8.52
C GLY A 61 12.94 -2.21 9.49
N THR A 62 11.71 -2.51 9.96
CA THR A 62 11.00 -1.73 10.97
C THR A 62 10.86 -2.52 12.28
N ARG A 63 10.46 -1.85 13.35
CA ARG A 63 10.02 -2.49 14.61
C ARG A 63 8.51 -2.44 14.80
N TRP A 64 7.75 -2.03 13.79
CA TRP A 64 6.30 -1.90 13.88
C TRP A 64 5.65 -3.20 14.39
N ALA A 65 4.73 -3.06 15.35
CA ALA A 65 4.02 -4.18 15.98
C ALA A 65 3.42 -5.14 14.94
N ALA A 66 2.78 -4.57 13.92
CA ALA A 66 2.17 -5.34 12.85
C ALA A 66 1.91 -4.52 11.58
N VAL A 67 1.94 -5.20 10.45
CA VAL A 67 1.40 -4.69 9.18
C VAL A 67 0.34 -5.66 8.68
N ALA A 68 -0.76 -5.13 8.16
CA ALA A 68 -1.84 -5.90 7.56
C ALA A 68 -2.28 -5.24 6.25
N THR A 69 -2.62 -6.05 5.25
CA THR A 69 -3.16 -5.58 3.98
C THR A 69 -4.66 -5.84 3.93
N ALA A 70 -5.43 -4.83 3.54
CA ALA A 70 -6.87 -4.92 3.28
C ALA A 70 -7.22 -4.25 1.94
N PHE A 71 -8.47 -4.40 1.51
CA PHE A 71 -8.89 -4.04 0.16
C PHE A 71 -10.10 -3.09 0.18
N ALA A 72 -10.02 -1.98 -0.57
CA ALA A 72 -11.04 -0.93 -0.58
C ALA A 72 -12.34 -1.32 -1.31
N THR A 73 -12.28 -2.34 -2.17
CA THR A 73 -13.48 -2.92 -2.82
C THR A 73 -14.26 -3.83 -1.87
N HIS A 74 -13.66 -4.31 -0.78
CA HIS A 74 -14.37 -5.10 0.22
C HIS A 74 -15.31 -4.22 1.07
N PRO A 75 -16.27 -4.83 1.79
CA PRO A 75 -17.14 -4.10 2.72
C PRO A 75 -16.34 -3.35 3.80
N PRO A 76 -16.81 -2.19 4.30
CA PRO A 76 -16.08 -1.41 5.32
C PRO A 76 -15.75 -2.20 6.59
N ALA A 77 -16.61 -3.18 6.95
CA ALA A 77 -16.38 -4.08 8.08
C ALA A 77 -15.04 -4.84 7.97
N ALA A 78 -14.56 -5.15 6.76
CA ALA A 78 -13.28 -5.81 6.56
C ALA A 78 -12.09 -4.91 6.94
N LEU A 79 -12.19 -3.59 6.74
CA LEU A 79 -11.16 -2.65 7.19
C LEU A 79 -11.12 -2.57 8.72
N ALA A 80 -12.30 -2.48 9.36
CA ALA A 80 -12.41 -2.49 10.82
C ALA A 80 -11.89 -3.79 11.45
N GLU A 81 -12.14 -4.93 10.80
CA GLU A 81 -11.59 -6.21 11.22
C GLU A 81 -10.06 -6.24 11.11
N ALA A 82 -9.49 -5.70 10.02
CA ALA A 82 -8.05 -5.60 9.85
C ALA A 82 -7.39 -4.72 10.92
N VAL A 83 -8.00 -3.58 11.28
CA VAL A 83 -7.57 -2.74 12.41
C VAL A 83 -7.62 -3.52 13.72
N SER A 84 -8.68 -4.30 13.95
CA SER A 84 -8.82 -5.12 15.16
C SER A 84 -7.75 -6.21 15.23
N ARG A 85 -7.39 -6.81 14.09
CA ARG A 85 -6.27 -7.77 13.98
C ARG A 85 -4.93 -7.13 14.30
N LEU A 86 -4.66 -5.90 13.82
CA LEU A 86 -3.45 -5.15 14.16
C LEU A 86 -3.35 -4.92 15.67
N ARG A 87 -4.45 -4.48 16.31
CA ARG A 87 -4.50 -4.26 17.76
C ARG A 87 -4.22 -5.53 18.56
N ARG A 88 -4.81 -6.67 18.16
CA ARG A 88 -4.52 -7.97 18.79
C ARG A 88 -3.07 -8.42 18.65
N ARG A 89 -2.33 -7.87 17.68
CA ARG A 89 -0.90 -8.13 17.47
C ARG A 89 0.00 -7.12 18.18
N GLY A 90 -0.53 -6.33 19.11
CA GLY A 90 0.25 -5.39 19.92
C GLY A 90 0.28 -3.95 19.39
N ALA A 91 -0.44 -3.63 18.31
CA ALA A 91 -0.52 -2.26 17.85
C ALA A 91 -1.39 -1.39 18.79
N HIS A 92 -0.77 -0.47 19.51
CA HIS A 92 -1.45 0.54 20.33
C HIS A 92 -1.89 1.75 19.50
N ARG A 93 -1.15 2.04 18.43
CA ARG A 93 -1.48 3.08 17.44
C ARG A 93 -1.62 2.44 16.07
N VAL A 94 -2.62 2.84 15.28
CA VAL A 94 -2.80 2.34 13.91
C VAL A 94 -2.84 3.51 12.93
N VAL A 95 -2.14 3.37 11.80
CA VAL A 95 -2.18 4.32 10.68
C VAL A 95 -2.56 3.61 9.38
N VAL A 96 -3.13 4.37 8.44
CA VAL A 96 -3.54 3.86 7.12
C VAL A 96 -2.51 4.25 6.06
N ALA A 97 -2.07 3.26 5.28
CA ALA A 97 -1.12 3.41 4.19
C ALA A 97 -1.81 3.09 2.85
N PRO A 98 -2.23 4.10 2.07
CA PRO A 98 -2.90 3.88 0.78
C PRO A 98 -1.94 3.34 -0.30
N TRP A 99 -2.20 2.13 -0.79
CA TRP A 99 -1.57 1.60 -2.01
C TRP A 99 -2.31 2.07 -3.26
N PHE A 100 -2.23 3.37 -3.52
CA PHE A 100 -2.86 4.02 -4.66
C PHE A 100 -1.90 5.04 -5.29
N LEU A 101 -1.97 5.19 -6.61
CA LEU A 101 -1.12 6.15 -7.33
C LEU A 101 -1.58 7.60 -7.13
N ALA A 102 -2.89 7.81 -6.99
CA ALA A 102 -3.49 9.14 -6.91
C ALA A 102 -4.76 9.11 -6.05
N HIS A 103 -5.31 10.28 -5.79
CA HIS A 103 -6.64 10.46 -5.21
C HIS A 103 -7.74 9.96 -6.16
N GLY A 104 -8.95 9.77 -5.62
CA GLY A 104 -10.11 9.34 -6.37
C GLY A 104 -11.06 8.51 -5.51
N ARG A 105 -12.17 8.05 -6.12
CA ARG A 105 -13.32 7.47 -5.38
C ARG A 105 -12.96 6.39 -4.35
N LEU A 106 -12.03 5.48 -4.69
CA LEU A 106 -11.58 4.43 -3.77
C LEU A 106 -10.70 5.01 -2.65
N PRO A 107 -9.59 5.73 -2.92
CA PRO A 107 -8.86 6.49 -1.90
C PRO A 107 -9.77 7.34 -0.99
N ASP A 108 -10.76 8.04 -1.54
CA ASP A 108 -11.67 8.91 -0.79
C ASP A 108 -12.59 8.11 0.15
N ARG A 109 -12.94 6.87 -0.22
CA ARG A 109 -13.64 5.93 0.67
C ARG A 109 -12.75 5.51 1.83
N VAL A 110 -11.48 5.24 1.57
CA VAL A 110 -10.50 4.88 2.61
C VAL A 110 -10.24 6.06 3.53
N GLN A 111 -10.17 7.29 2.99
CA GLN A 111 -10.02 8.51 3.77
C GLN A 111 -11.20 8.75 4.70
N ARG A 112 -12.44 8.55 4.22
CA ARG A 112 -13.64 8.60 5.07
C ARG A 112 -13.58 7.58 6.20
N PHE A 113 -13.25 6.32 5.88
CA PHE A 113 -13.07 5.29 6.90
C PHE A 113 -12.03 5.70 7.96
N ALA A 114 -10.89 6.24 7.53
CA ALA A 114 -9.84 6.69 8.44
C ALA A 114 -10.32 7.84 9.35
N ALA A 115 -11.04 8.82 8.79
CA ALA A 115 -11.65 9.91 9.56
C ALA A 115 -12.69 9.40 10.57
N ASP A 116 -13.61 8.55 10.15
CA ASP A 116 -14.68 7.99 10.99
C ASP A 116 -14.12 7.15 12.16
N THR A 117 -12.91 6.60 12.00
CA THR A 117 -12.24 5.77 13.01
C THR A 117 -11.12 6.50 13.75
N GLY A 118 -10.89 7.78 13.46
CA GLY A 118 -9.83 8.59 14.08
C GLY A 118 -8.40 8.14 13.71
N LEU A 119 -8.22 7.41 12.61
CA LEU A 119 -6.92 6.94 12.15
C LEU A 119 -6.25 7.97 11.25
N ALA A 120 -4.96 8.23 11.48
CA ALA A 120 -4.18 9.03 10.54
C ALA A 120 -3.93 8.23 9.25
N MET A 121 -4.08 8.88 8.10
CA MET A 121 -3.86 8.29 6.78
C MET A 121 -2.72 9.00 6.06
N ALA A 122 -1.74 8.23 5.57
CA ALA A 122 -0.65 8.74 4.77
C ALA A 122 -1.13 9.19 3.39
N ALA A 123 -0.37 10.06 2.71
CA ALA A 123 -0.68 10.43 1.34
C ALA A 123 -0.53 9.22 0.37
N PRO A 124 -1.25 9.19 -0.77
CA PRO A 124 -1.02 8.22 -1.84
C PRO A 124 0.44 8.20 -2.32
N LEU A 125 0.83 7.19 -3.10
CA LEU A 125 2.17 7.10 -3.69
C LEU A 125 2.51 8.38 -4.46
N GLY A 126 1.56 8.87 -5.26
CA GLY A 126 1.60 10.18 -5.89
C GLY A 126 2.70 10.33 -6.93
N ALA A 127 2.95 11.58 -7.31
CA ALA A 127 4.05 11.96 -8.20
C ALA A 127 5.40 11.88 -7.47
N HIS A 128 5.86 10.66 -7.20
CA HIS A 128 7.16 10.39 -6.62
C HIS A 128 8.14 9.91 -7.69
N ARG A 129 9.40 10.33 -7.62
CA ARG A 129 10.44 9.94 -8.60
C ARG A 129 10.50 8.42 -8.80
N LEU A 130 10.50 7.66 -7.71
CA LEU A 130 10.52 6.18 -7.75
C LEU A 130 9.27 5.56 -8.41
N VAL A 131 8.12 6.24 -8.39
CA VAL A 131 6.93 5.80 -9.15
C VAL A 131 7.19 5.99 -10.63
N ALA A 132 7.72 7.15 -11.04
CA ALA A 132 8.07 7.42 -12.43
C ALA A 132 9.12 6.44 -12.97
N GLU A 133 10.18 6.15 -12.20
CA GLU A 133 11.19 5.15 -12.56
C GLU A 133 10.56 3.76 -12.75
N THR A 134 9.64 3.36 -11.87
CA THR A 134 8.92 2.08 -12.02
C THR A 134 8.08 2.02 -13.29
N VAL A 135 7.39 3.12 -13.63
CA VAL A 135 6.62 3.22 -14.88
C VAL A 135 7.53 3.14 -16.10
N LEU A 136 8.65 3.86 -16.09
CA LEU A 136 9.62 3.88 -17.18
C LEU A 136 10.23 2.49 -17.42
N ASP A 137 10.56 1.75 -16.36
CA ASP A 137 11.08 0.39 -16.49
C ASP A 137 10.06 -0.55 -17.14
N ARG A 138 8.78 -0.50 -16.71
CA ARG A 138 7.73 -1.33 -17.33
C ARG A 138 7.53 -0.97 -18.79
N PHE A 139 7.61 0.31 -19.13
CA PHE A 139 7.54 0.78 -20.52
C PHE A 139 8.74 0.29 -21.35
N ALA A 140 9.96 0.41 -20.83
CA ALA A 140 11.18 -0.06 -21.49
C ALA A 140 11.12 -1.59 -21.72
N GLN A 141 10.68 -2.37 -20.74
CA GLN A 141 10.50 -3.82 -20.88
C GLN A 141 9.52 -4.19 -21.99
N ALA A 142 8.39 -3.50 -22.09
CA ALA A 142 7.38 -3.74 -23.13
C ALA A 142 7.84 -3.32 -24.55
N THR A 143 8.78 -2.38 -24.63
CA THR A 143 9.29 -1.84 -25.90
C THR A 143 10.56 -2.54 -26.38
N ALA A 144 11.41 -3.04 -25.47
CA ALA A 144 12.65 -3.75 -25.77
C ALA A 144 12.48 -5.02 -26.62
N GLY A 145 11.30 -5.66 -26.60
CA GLY A 145 10.91 -6.71 -27.57
C GLY A 145 10.74 -6.22 -29.02
N ARG A 146 11.45 -5.16 -29.42
CA ARG A 146 11.47 -4.59 -30.77
C ARG A 146 12.89 -4.49 -31.34
N VAL A 147 13.94 -4.60 -30.53
CA VAL A 147 15.33 -4.46 -31.00
C VAL A 147 15.92 -5.82 -31.43
N ALA A 148 15.26 -6.92 -31.07
CA ALA A 148 15.67 -8.29 -31.40
C ALA A 148 14.79 -8.96 -32.50
N ALA A 149 13.98 -8.19 -33.22
CA ALA A 149 13.07 -8.68 -34.27
C ALA A 149 13.20 -7.87 -35.55
#